data_AF-A0A8S9ZA88-F1
#
_entry.id   AF-A0A8S9ZA88-F1
#
_cell.length_a   1.000
_cell.length_b   1.000
_cell.length_c   1.000
_cell.angle_alpha   90.00
_cell.angle_beta   90.00
_cell.angle_gamma   90.00
#
_symmetry.space_group_name_H-M   'P 1'
#
loop_
_entity.id
_entity.type
_entity.pdbx_description
1 polymer ?
#
loop_
_entity_poly.entity_id
_entity_poly.type
_entity_poly.pdbx_seq_one_letter_code
_entity_poly.pdbx_strand_id
1 'polypeptide(L)'
;MCFIHSLLLISYFTNVHTCPADTADSGDGICSICPPGVFTYCDAHAVCEQEGLKRGSRYFMVGRHSMQIFATWIFYMDAHSGVHSFLNARNFSPTGWQTNDPGYQFCSLTELDIPWGQNEPSSHYEQVAAFTLTGVRDEAQNAQNRTVVCELSTVPVPDMSVPSQFRMNWPMVLESNFMTGQLAVGCFQQFTLPSMLNCALKCKLMVPCFSFYYNQLTKSCQLSRYVDSRLPNSEQSQPGTYLRFARIN
;
A
#
# COMPACT_ATOMS: atom_id res chain seq x y z
N MET A 1 -51.42 -45.57 1.85
CA MET A 1 -51.50 -44.12 1.56
C MET A 1 -51.23 -43.35 2.85
N CYS A 2 -50.03 -42.78 2.99
CA CYS A 2 -49.76 -41.42 3.47
C CYS A 2 -48.23 -41.23 3.56
N PHE A 3 -47.66 -40.78 2.45
CA PHE A 3 -46.37 -40.10 2.40
C PHE A 3 -46.62 -38.63 2.66
N ILE A 4 -45.91 -37.99 3.60
CA ILE A 4 -45.40 -36.62 3.42
C ILE A 4 -44.05 -36.52 4.13
N HIS A 5 -42.98 -36.53 3.34
CA HIS A 5 -41.70 -35.93 3.72
C HIS A 5 -41.91 -34.42 3.92
N SER A 6 -41.53 -33.88 5.06
CA SER A 6 -41.37 -32.43 5.22
C SER A 6 -39.90 -32.09 5.40
N LEU A 7 -39.40 -31.39 4.38
CA LEU A 7 -38.07 -30.87 4.18
C LEU A 7 -37.57 -30.08 5.40
N LEU A 8 -36.39 -30.45 5.89
CA LEU A 8 -35.54 -29.57 6.67
C LEU A 8 -35.01 -28.48 5.73
N LEU A 9 -35.60 -27.28 5.82
CA LEU A 9 -35.01 -26.07 5.26
C LEU A 9 -33.76 -25.74 6.06
N ILE A 10 -32.60 -26.16 5.56
CA ILE A 10 -31.31 -25.64 6.02
C ILE A 10 -31.27 -24.18 5.54
N SER A 11 -31.59 -23.25 6.43
CA SER A 11 -31.31 -21.83 6.23
C SER A 11 -29.79 -21.69 6.14
N TYR A 12 -29.28 -21.65 4.90
CA TYR A 12 -27.97 -21.08 4.64
C TYR A 12 -28.04 -19.62 5.08
N PHE A 13 -27.56 -19.33 6.28
CA PHE A 13 -27.09 -17.99 6.58
C PHE A 13 -25.90 -17.78 5.66
N THR A 14 -26.14 -17.22 4.48
CA THR A 14 -25.10 -16.44 3.83
C THR A 14 -24.76 -15.36 4.84
N ASN A 15 -23.58 -15.45 5.45
CA ASN A 15 -23.02 -14.29 6.14
C ASN A 15 -22.86 -13.23 5.05
N VAL A 16 -23.89 -12.41 4.85
CA VAL A 16 -23.75 -11.19 4.06
C VAL A 16 -22.78 -10.37 4.86
N HIS A 17 -21.52 -10.35 4.41
CA HIS A 17 -20.49 -9.49 4.97
C HIS A 17 -20.99 -8.08 4.74
N THR A 18 -21.61 -7.51 5.77
CA THR A 18 -22.16 -6.17 5.72
C THR A 18 -21.07 -5.24 6.15
N CYS A 19 -20.80 -4.25 5.31
CA CYS A 19 -19.86 -3.20 5.62
C CYS A 19 -20.31 -2.44 6.89
N PRO A 20 -19.37 -2.00 7.74
CA PRO A 20 -19.70 -1.17 8.90
C PRO A 20 -20.56 0.04 8.52
N ALA A 21 -21.41 0.49 9.44
CA ALA A 21 -22.48 1.47 9.15
C ALA A 21 -22.00 2.82 8.58
N ASP A 22 -20.73 3.16 8.72
CA ASP A 22 -20.11 4.40 8.24
C ASP A 22 -19.19 4.20 7.03
N THR A 23 -19.34 3.07 6.34
CA THR A 23 -18.52 2.70 5.18
C THR A 23 -19.41 2.41 3.97
N ALA A 24 -18.90 2.68 2.77
CA ALA A 24 -19.55 2.28 1.53
C ALA A 24 -19.18 0.83 1.20
N ASP A 25 -20.18 0.05 0.81
CA ASP A 25 -20.01 -1.28 0.25
C ASP A 25 -19.77 -1.16 -1.26
N SER A 26 -18.56 -1.54 -1.69
CA SER A 26 -18.14 -1.55 -3.09
C SER A 26 -18.41 -2.89 -3.78
N GLY A 27 -19.11 -3.81 -3.12
CA GLY A 27 -19.34 -5.19 -3.57
C GLY A 27 -18.26 -6.16 -3.06
N ASP A 28 -18.55 -7.46 -3.11
CA ASP A 28 -17.64 -8.56 -2.75
C ASP A 28 -17.04 -8.46 -1.33
N GLY A 29 -17.72 -7.78 -0.41
CA GLY A 29 -17.26 -7.56 0.95
C GLY A 29 -16.16 -6.49 1.08
N ILE A 30 -15.94 -5.70 0.03
CA ILE A 30 -14.97 -4.60 0.02
C ILE A 30 -15.63 -3.35 0.57
N CYS A 31 -15.16 -2.91 1.74
CA CYS A 31 -15.68 -1.74 2.42
C CYS A 31 -14.70 -0.58 2.31
N SER A 32 -15.21 0.62 2.07
CA SER A 32 -14.36 1.80 1.86
C SER A 32 -14.94 3.08 2.44
N ILE A 33 -14.08 4.06 2.67
CA ILE A 33 -14.44 5.42 3.07
C ILE A 33 -13.67 6.43 2.23
N CYS A 34 -14.25 7.60 2.00
CA CYS A 34 -13.58 8.73 1.36
C CYS A 34 -13.51 9.90 2.34
N PRO A 35 -12.40 10.03 3.11
CA PRO A 35 -12.22 11.16 4.02
C PRO A 35 -12.16 12.48 3.26
N PRO A 36 -12.76 13.56 3.79
CA PRO A 36 -12.77 14.85 3.10
C PRO A 36 -11.37 15.47 3.04
N GLY A 37 -11.00 16.03 1.90
CA GLY A 37 -9.76 16.79 1.71
C GLY A 37 -8.95 16.34 0.49
N VAL A 38 -7.83 17.02 0.27
CA VAL A 38 -6.81 16.65 -0.71
C VAL A 38 -5.46 16.59 -0.03
N PHE A 39 -4.66 15.60 -0.38
CA PHE A 39 -3.47 15.23 0.36
C PHE A 39 -2.30 14.97 -0.58
N THR A 40 -1.08 15.10 -0.05
CA THR A 40 0.09 14.51 -0.71
C THR A 40 0.00 12.99 -0.66
N TYR A 41 0.79 12.29 -1.48
CA TYR A 41 0.76 10.81 -1.53
C TYR A 41 0.98 10.15 -0.16
N CYS A 42 1.96 10.63 0.62
CA CYS A 42 2.25 10.05 1.93
C CYS A 42 1.23 10.45 3.00
N ASP A 43 0.68 11.67 2.91
CA ASP A 43 -0.37 12.12 3.82
C ASP A 43 -1.68 11.36 3.57
N ALA A 44 -1.99 11.03 2.32
CA ALA A 44 -3.15 10.20 1.95
C ALA A 44 -3.12 8.84 2.65
N HIS A 45 -1.96 8.15 2.63
CA HIS A 45 -1.79 6.91 3.40
C HIS A 45 -1.96 7.13 4.91
N ALA A 46 -1.41 8.22 5.44
CA ALA A 46 -1.50 8.54 6.87
C ALA A 46 -2.95 8.83 7.31
N VAL A 47 -3.75 9.47 6.45
CA VAL A 47 -5.18 9.68 6.68
C VAL A 47 -5.90 8.34 6.80
N CYS A 48 -5.65 7.40 5.87
CA CYS A 48 -6.27 6.08 5.95
C CYS A 48 -5.87 5.31 7.21
N GLU A 49 -4.59 5.36 7.60
CA GLU A 49 -4.15 4.80 8.88
C GLU A 49 -4.91 5.41 10.06
N GLN A 50 -5.02 6.74 10.13
CA GLN A 50 -5.73 7.44 11.21
C GLN A 50 -7.21 7.09 11.26
N GLU A 51 -7.88 7.01 10.12
CA GLU A 51 -9.30 6.60 10.07
C GLU A 51 -9.51 5.17 10.54
N GLY A 52 -8.56 4.27 10.28
CA GLY A 52 -8.57 2.93 10.84
C GLY A 52 -8.40 2.92 12.35
N LEU A 53 -7.40 3.66 12.87
CA LEU A 53 -7.17 3.76 14.31
C LEU A 53 -8.41 4.27 15.06
N LYS A 54 -9.11 5.28 14.53
CA LYS A 54 -10.37 5.80 15.10
C LYS A 54 -11.46 4.74 15.21
N ARG A 55 -11.46 3.75 14.31
CA ARG A 55 -12.45 2.67 14.22
C ARG A 55 -11.99 1.36 14.84
N GLY A 56 -10.81 1.32 15.47
CA GLY A 56 -10.20 0.08 15.96
C GLY A 56 -9.99 -0.96 14.86
N SER A 57 -9.84 -0.53 13.61
CA SER A 57 -9.78 -1.37 12.42
C SER A 57 -8.55 -1.00 11.58
N ARG A 58 -8.16 -1.84 10.63
CA ARG A 58 -7.05 -1.53 9.74
C ARG A 58 -7.57 -0.99 8.42
N TYR A 59 -7.25 0.26 8.11
CA TYR A 59 -7.54 0.87 6.82
C TYR A 59 -6.24 1.22 6.10
N PHE A 60 -6.27 1.15 4.78
CA PHE A 60 -5.15 1.49 3.91
C PHE A 60 -5.66 2.20 2.66
N MET A 61 -4.82 2.99 1.99
CA MET A 61 -5.23 3.63 0.74
C MET A 61 -5.50 2.56 -0.31
N VAL A 62 -6.58 2.69 -1.08
CA VAL A 62 -7.02 1.67 -2.03
C VAL A 62 -5.93 1.32 -3.04
N GLY A 63 -5.68 0.02 -3.23
CA GLY A 63 -4.66 -0.52 -4.12
C GLY A 63 -5.27 -1.40 -5.21
N ARG A 64 -5.31 -2.71 -4.98
CA ARG A 64 -5.80 -3.68 -5.96
C ARG A 64 -7.27 -3.47 -6.34
N HIS A 65 -8.14 -3.19 -5.37
CA HIS A 65 -9.58 -3.03 -5.62
C HIS A 65 -9.95 -1.65 -6.12
N SER A 66 -8.97 -0.87 -6.60
CA SER A 66 -9.19 0.49 -7.01
C SER A 66 -10.35 0.61 -7.99
N MET A 67 -10.43 -0.20 -9.05
CA MET A 67 -11.51 -0.03 -10.04
C MET A 67 -12.92 -0.28 -9.50
N GLN A 68 -13.08 -1.28 -8.65
CA GLN A 68 -14.35 -1.57 -7.99
C GLN A 68 -14.75 -0.45 -7.03
N ILE A 69 -13.77 0.08 -6.29
CA ILE A 69 -13.97 1.20 -5.36
C ILE A 69 -14.21 2.51 -6.12
N PHE A 70 -13.53 2.76 -7.25
CA PHE A 70 -13.75 3.95 -8.08
C PHE A 70 -15.15 4.01 -8.68
N ALA A 71 -15.73 2.86 -9.06
CA ALA A 71 -17.12 2.82 -9.52
C ALA A 71 -18.11 3.29 -8.42
N THR A 72 -17.80 3.01 -7.16
CA THR A 72 -18.61 3.41 -5.99
C THR A 72 -18.42 4.89 -5.67
N TRP A 73 -17.18 5.39 -5.80
CA TRP A 73 -16.79 6.76 -5.48
C TRP A 73 -16.60 7.63 -6.73
N ILE A 74 -17.43 7.43 -7.76
CA ILE A 74 -17.30 8.08 -9.09
C ILE A 74 -17.36 9.61 -9.08
N PHE A 75 -17.65 10.25 -7.94
CA PHE A 75 -17.56 11.70 -7.78
C PHE A 75 -16.18 12.19 -7.33
N TYR A 76 -15.27 11.27 -6.95
CA TYR A 76 -13.92 11.52 -6.48
C TYR A 76 -12.88 11.03 -7.49
N MET A 77 -13.11 11.35 -8.77
CA MET A 77 -12.38 10.87 -9.96
C MET A 77 -10.93 11.37 -10.08
N ASP A 78 -10.39 11.90 -9.00
CA ASP A 78 -9.05 12.42 -8.88
C ASP A 78 -8.54 12.02 -7.48
N ALA A 79 -7.91 10.84 -7.42
CA ALA A 79 -7.50 10.25 -6.17
C ALA A 79 -6.13 9.58 -6.27
N HIS A 80 -5.42 9.62 -5.15
CA HIS A 80 -4.24 8.79 -4.96
C HIS A 80 -4.63 7.32 -4.91
N SER A 81 -3.70 6.47 -5.31
CA SER A 81 -3.81 5.03 -5.08
C SER A 81 -2.61 4.50 -4.32
N GLY A 82 -2.80 3.33 -3.72
CA GLY A 82 -1.75 2.53 -3.13
C GLY A 82 -0.88 1.80 -4.15
N VAL A 83 -1.06 2.04 -5.46
CA VAL A 83 -0.31 1.39 -6.54
C VAL A 83 0.95 2.19 -6.86
N HIS A 84 2.12 1.54 -6.91
CA HIS A 84 3.42 2.20 -7.11
C HIS A 84 4.48 1.30 -7.75
N SER A 85 5.58 1.92 -8.20
CA SER A 85 6.76 1.24 -8.77
C SER A 85 8.07 1.52 -8.02
N PHE A 86 8.00 2.02 -6.79
CA PHE A 86 9.20 2.42 -6.03
C PHE A 86 10.24 1.32 -5.76
N LEU A 87 9.84 0.05 -5.60
CA LEU A 87 10.83 -1.00 -5.34
C LEU A 87 11.62 -1.38 -6.60
N ASN A 88 10.99 -1.32 -7.77
CA ASN A 88 11.62 -1.57 -9.06
C ASN A 88 10.87 -0.77 -10.15
N ALA A 89 11.60 0.08 -10.86
CA ALA A 89 11.04 0.93 -11.91
C ALA A 89 10.48 0.06 -13.05
N ARG A 90 9.41 0.52 -13.68
CA ARG A 90 8.70 -0.31 -14.68
C ARG A 90 9.13 -0.06 -16.11
N ASN A 91 9.87 1.01 -16.39
CA ASN A 91 10.36 1.31 -17.74
C ASN A 91 9.24 1.20 -18.79
N PHE A 92 8.17 1.99 -18.62
CA PHE A 92 6.96 1.99 -19.47
C PHE A 92 6.11 0.70 -19.42
N SER A 93 6.44 -0.29 -18.58
CA SER A 93 5.65 -1.52 -18.48
C SER A 93 4.34 -1.30 -17.72
N PRO A 94 3.18 -1.72 -18.30
CA PRO A 94 1.89 -1.71 -17.59
C PRO A 94 1.78 -2.83 -16.54
N THR A 95 2.75 -3.75 -16.49
CA THR A 95 2.79 -4.89 -15.56
C THR A 95 3.90 -4.73 -14.52
N GLY A 96 3.76 -5.42 -13.39
CA GLY A 96 4.79 -5.45 -12.34
C GLY A 96 4.63 -4.39 -11.26
N TRP A 97 3.55 -3.61 -11.29
CA TRP A 97 3.23 -2.60 -10.29
C TRP A 97 2.85 -3.25 -8.97
N GLN A 98 3.19 -2.59 -7.86
CA GLN A 98 3.01 -3.10 -6.50
C GLN A 98 1.85 -2.38 -5.81
N THR A 99 1.32 -2.98 -4.76
CA THR A 99 0.28 -2.38 -3.93
C THR A 99 0.69 -2.33 -2.46
N ASN A 100 0.10 -1.40 -1.73
CA ASN A 100 0.21 -1.25 -0.28
C ASN A 100 -0.69 -2.19 0.53
N ASP A 101 -1.31 -3.20 -0.09
CA ASP A 101 -2.28 -4.07 0.56
C ASP A 101 -1.60 -4.88 1.70
N PRO A 102 -2.02 -4.71 2.96
CA PRO A 102 -1.43 -5.43 4.06
C PRO A 102 -1.70 -6.94 4.09
N GLY A 103 -2.78 -7.39 3.46
CA GLY A 103 -3.19 -8.79 3.37
C GLY A 103 -2.60 -9.52 2.17
N TYR A 104 -2.18 -8.77 1.14
CA TYR A 104 -1.59 -9.32 -0.08
C TYR A 104 -0.17 -8.81 -0.28
N GLN A 105 0.74 -9.37 0.49
CA GLN A 105 2.16 -9.09 0.35
C GLN A 105 2.71 -9.71 -0.95
N PHE A 106 3.09 -8.83 -1.89
CA PHE A 106 3.96 -9.10 -3.06
C PHE A 106 3.34 -9.75 -4.30
N CYS A 107 2.05 -9.55 -4.57
CA CYS A 107 1.54 -9.76 -5.93
C CYS A 107 1.84 -8.53 -6.79
N SER A 108 2.58 -8.74 -7.87
CA SER A 108 2.64 -7.78 -8.97
C SER A 108 1.31 -7.74 -9.68
N LEU A 109 0.79 -6.54 -9.90
CA LEU A 109 -0.38 -6.33 -10.76
C LEU A 109 0.00 -6.60 -12.22
N THR A 110 -0.94 -7.21 -12.93
CA THR A 110 -0.93 -7.42 -14.37
C THR A 110 -1.59 -6.23 -15.07
N GLU A 111 -1.51 -6.18 -16.40
CA GLU A 111 -2.15 -5.14 -17.20
C GLU A 111 -3.67 -5.15 -17.06
N LEU A 112 -4.28 -6.31 -16.79
CA LEU A 112 -5.72 -6.42 -16.61
C LEU A 112 -6.18 -5.88 -15.25
N ASP A 113 -5.28 -5.75 -14.29
CA ASP A 113 -5.60 -5.28 -12.94
C ASP A 113 -5.63 -3.75 -12.85
N ILE A 114 -4.98 -3.05 -13.79
CA ILE A 114 -4.90 -1.58 -13.82
C ILE A 114 -5.38 -1.09 -15.19
N PRO A 115 -6.52 -0.39 -15.28
CA PRO A 115 -6.97 0.20 -16.53
C PRO A 115 -6.23 1.50 -16.76
N TRP A 116 -5.02 1.34 -17.27
CA TRP A 116 -4.18 2.44 -17.73
C TRP A 116 -4.94 3.32 -18.72
N GLY A 117 -4.76 4.63 -18.57
CA GLY A 117 -5.18 5.60 -19.56
C GLY A 117 -4.43 5.42 -20.87
N GLN A 118 -4.89 6.11 -21.91
CA GLN A 118 -4.24 6.05 -23.21
C GLN A 118 -2.78 6.51 -23.12
N ASN A 119 -1.87 5.68 -23.64
CA ASN A 119 -0.40 5.88 -23.62
C ASN A 119 0.24 5.83 -22.22
N GLU A 120 -0.44 5.26 -21.22
CA GLU A 120 0.12 5.04 -19.87
C GLU A 120 0.46 3.55 -19.66
N PRO A 121 1.44 3.23 -18.80
CA PRO A 121 2.34 4.15 -18.12
C PRO A 121 3.39 4.74 -19.08
N SER A 122 3.71 6.02 -18.88
CA SER A 122 4.52 6.83 -19.79
C SER A 122 5.90 7.17 -19.24
N SER A 123 6.25 6.75 -18.03
CA SER A 123 7.56 7.02 -17.42
C SER A 123 8.50 5.81 -17.38
N HIS A 124 9.80 6.11 -17.48
CA HIS A 124 10.86 5.14 -17.19
C HIS A 124 11.32 5.12 -15.73
N TYR A 125 10.95 6.12 -14.93
CA TYR A 125 11.33 6.23 -13.53
C TYR A 125 10.32 5.55 -12.60
N GLU A 126 10.66 5.51 -11.32
CA GLU A 126 9.72 5.10 -10.29
C GLU A 126 8.61 6.15 -10.14
N GLN A 127 7.37 5.70 -10.10
CA GLN A 127 6.16 6.53 -10.10
C GLN A 127 5.10 5.93 -9.16
N VAL A 128 4.08 6.74 -8.88
CA VAL A 128 2.82 6.29 -8.29
C VAL A 128 1.76 6.22 -9.39
N ALA A 129 0.76 5.36 -9.22
CA ALA A 129 -0.41 5.36 -10.09
C ALA A 129 -1.49 6.26 -9.45
N ALA A 130 -2.02 7.19 -10.22
CA ALA A 130 -3.13 8.04 -9.82
C ALA A 130 -4.36 7.74 -10.66
N PHE A 131 -5.53 7.75 -10.02
CA PHE A 131 -6.79 7.55 -10.71
C PHE A 131 -7.34 8.89 -11.17
N THR A 132 -7.69 8.92 -12.46
CA THR A 132 -8.25 10.09 -13.13
C THR A 132 -9.54 9.72 -13.85
N LEU A 133 -10.32 10.74 -14.25
CA LEU A 133 -11.50 10.58 -15.10
C LEU A 133 -11.25 9.76 -16.38
N THR A 134 -10.03 9.79 -16.91
CA THR A 134 -9.65 9.16 -18.19
C THR A 134 -8.91 7.83 -18.01
N GLY A 135 -8.89 7.27 -16.80
CA GLY A 135 -8.16 6.05 -16.44
C GLY A 135 -6.98 6.31 -15.52
N VAL A 136 -6.18 5.27 -15.29
CA VAL A 136 -5.01 5.35 -14.41
C VAL A 136 -3.82 5.96 -15.13
N ARG A 137 -3.10 6.85 -14.46
CA ARG A 137 -1.88 7.48 -15.00
C ARG A 137 -0.72 7.24 -14.07
N ASP A 138 0.48 7.04 -14.61
CA ASP A 138 1.67 7.12 -13.79
C ASP A 138 2.12 8.57 -13.63
N GLU A 139 2.49 8.95 -12.42
CA GLU A 139 2.93 10.31 -12.14
C GLU A 139 3.93 10.37 -11.01
N ALA A 140 4.64 11.50 -10.97
CA ALA A 140 5.55 11.82 -9.88
C ALA A 140 4.80 11.80 -8.56
N GLN A 141 5.41 11.23 -7.52
CA GLN A 141 4.81 11.06 -6.19
C GLN A 141 4.17 12.35 -5.63
N ASN A 142 4.75 13.50 -5.93
CA ASN A 142 4.30 14.81 -5.46
C ASN A 142 3.78 15.71 -6.59
N ALA A 143 3.29 15.13 -7.70
CA ALA A 143 2.78 15.88 -8.83
C ALA A 143 1.59 16.75 -8.44
N GLN A 144 0.63 16.19 -7.70
CA GLN A 144 -0.61 16.86 -7.29
C GLN A 144 -1.10 16.38 -5.93
N ASN A 145 -1.82 17.28 -5.24
CA ASN A 145 -2.63 16.88 -4.09
C ASN A 145 -3.96 16.32 -4.61
N ARG A 146 -4.32 15.11 -4.17
CA ARG A 146 -5.51 14.40 -4.62
C ARG A 146 -6.33 13.92 -3.45
N THR A 147 -7.58 13.56 -3.71
CA THR A 147 -8.42 12.90 -2.70
C THR A 147 -7.88 11.51 -2.37
N VAL A 148 -8.40 10.89 -1.31
CA VAL A 148 -8.05 9.51 -0.95
C VAL A 148 -9.29 8.70 -0.66
N VAL A 149 -9.29 7.47 -1.14
CA VAL A 149 -10.24 6.45 -0.72
C VAL A 149 -9.48 5.39 0.08
N CYS A 150 -9.98 5.12 1.27
CA CYS A 150 -9.40 4.15 2.19
C CYS A 150 -10.23 2.88 2.17
N GLU A 151 -9.57 1.75 2.02
CA GLU A 151 -10.13 0.42 2.03
C GLU A 151 -9.97 -0.22 3.42
N LEU A 152 -11.02 -0.89 3.89
CA LEU A 152 -10.98 -1.72 5.08
C LEU A 152 -10.21 -3.01 4.77
N SER A 153 -9.16 -3.28 5.54
CA SER A 153 -8.34 -4.47 5.35
C SER A 153 -9.05 -5.73 5.83
N THR A 154 -8.87 -6.82 5.07
CA THR A 154 -9.25 -8.17 5.46
C THR A 154 -8.35 -8.77 6.54
N VAL A 155 -7.17 -8.17 6.78
CA VAL A 155 -6.27 -8.55 7.86
C VAL A 155 -6.39 -7.59 9.05
N PRO A 156 -6.40 -8.10 10.29
CA PRO A 156 -6.50 -7.25 11.47
C PRO A 156 -5.24 -6.38 11.64
N VAL A 157 -5.35 -5.42 12.57
CA VAL A 157 -4.19 -4.67 13.06
C VAL A 157 -3.16 -5.67 13.63
N PRO A 158 -1.86 -5.58 13.28
CA PRO A 158 -0.87 -6.53 13.74
C PRO A 158 -0.76 -6.60 15.27
N ASP A 159 -0.78 -7.81 15.83
CA ASP A 159 -0.49 -8.03 17.25
C ASP A 159 1.02 -7.87 17.51
N MET A 160 1.36 -6.87 18.31
CA MET A 160 2.74 -6.54 18.65
C MET A 160 3.42 -7.55 19.57
N SER A 161 2.67 -8.43 20.23
CA SER A 161 3.21 -9.54 21.02
C SER A 161 3.85 -10.62 20.15
N VAL A 162 3.39 -10.77 18.91
CA VAL A 162 3.90 -11.76 17.95
C VAL A 162 5.23 -11.28 17.36
N PRO A 163 6.27 -12.13 17.30
CA PRO A 163 7.51 -11.80 16.61
C PRO A 163 7.28 -11.53 15.12
N SER A 164 7.82 -10.43 14.60
CA SER A 164 7.82 -10.16 13.16
C SER A 164 9.12 -10.65 12.54
N GLN A 165 9.03 -11.28 11.37
CA GLN A 165 10.21 -11.67 10.60
C GLN A 165 10.60 -10.56 9.63
N PHE A 166 11.90 -10.29 9.56
CA PHE A 166 12.47 -9.35 8.60
C PHE A 166 13.48 -10.09 7.72
N ARG A 167 13.37 -9.97 6.39
CA ARG A 167 14.22 -10.68 5.44
C ARG A 167 14.94 -9.72 4.50
N MET A 168 16.21 -10.01 4.25
CA MET A 168 16.96 -9.40 3.14
C MET A 168 16.47 -9.97 1.81
N ASN A 169 16.64 -9.22 0.72
CA ASN A 169 16.35 -9.65 -0.65
C ASN A 169 14.91 -10.15 -0.88
N TRP A 170 13.97 -9.73 -0.02
CA TRP A 170 12.57 -10.07 -0.14
C TRP A 170 11.78 -8.84 -0.64
N PRO A 171 10.85 -8.98 -1.59
CA PRO A 171 10.52 -10.20 -2.35
C PRO A 171 11.51 -10.51 -3.47
N MET A 172 12.44 -9.59 -3.73
CA MET A 172 13.44 -9.69 -4.80
C MET A 172 14.78 -9.11 -4.37
N VAL A 173 15.83 -9.54 -5.06
CA VAL A 173 17.15 -8.90 -4.99
C VAL A 173 17.08 -7.58 -5.75
N LEU A 174 17.51 -6.50 -5.11
CA LEU A 174 17.56 -5.18 -5.74
C LEU A 174 18.94 -4.98 -6.37
N GLU A 175 18.96 -4.48 -7.61
CA GLU A 175 20.21 -4.06 -8.27
C GLU A 175 20.85 -2.87 -7.54
N SER A 176 20.01 -1.98 -7.01
CA SER A 176 20.40 -0.82 -6.21
C SER A 176 19.40 -0.61 -5.08
N ASN A 177 19.87 -0.14 -3.93
CA ASN A 177 19.01 0.28 -2.83
C ASN A 177 18.34 1.63 -3.07
N PHE A 178 18.74 2.36 -4.11
CA PHE A 178 18.32 3.73 -4.39
C PHE A 178 17.45 3.80 -5.65
N MET A 179 16.42 4.64 -5.62
CA MET A 179 15.63 5.02 -6.79
C MET A 179 16.48 5.88 -7.73
N THR A 180 16.20 5.80 -9.03
CA THR A 180 16.89 6.62 -10.04
C THR A 180 16.16 7.93 -10.32
N GLY A 181 14.83 7.93 -10.21
CA GLY A 181 13.99 9.12 -10.34
C GLY A 181 14.21 10.09 -9.19
N GLN A 182 14.37 11.38 -9.53
CA GLN A 182 14.52 12.44 -8.52
C GLN A 182 13.18 12.88 -7.91
N LEU A 183 12.07 12.57 -8.57
CA LEU A 183 10.72 12.95 -8.14
C LEU A 183 10.03 11.86 -7.30
N ALA A 184 10.63 10.67 -7.20
CA ALA A 184 10.21 9.60 -6.31
C ALA A 184 11.07 9.64 -5.06
N VAL A 185 10.43 9.86 -3.90
CA VAL A 185 11.11 9.96 -2.61
C VAL A 185 10.70 8.88 -1.62
N GLY A 186 9.63 8.15 -1.89
CA GLY A 186 9.01 7.20 -0.98
C GLY A 186 8.38 7.90 0.23
N CYS A 187 7.82 7.10 1.15
CA CYS A 187 7.30 7.60 2.42
C CYS A 187 8.21 7.16 3.55
N PHE A 188 9.38 7.81 3.68
CA PHE A 188 10.39 7.45 4.66
C PHE A 188 10.27 8.20 5.97
N GLN A 189 10.62 7.52 7.06
CA GLN A 189 10.89 8.15 8.34
C GLN A 189 12.28 7.75 8.84
N GLN A 190 13.10 8.76 9.12
CA GLN A 190 14.50 8.58 9.51
C GLN A 190 14.68 8.62 11.02
N PHE A 191 15.59 7.78 11.52
CA PHE A 191 16.06 7.76 12.89
C PHE A 191 17.57 7.52 12.93
N THR A 192 18.21 7.94 14.02
CA THR A 192 19.58 7.52 14.37
C THR A 192 19.48 6.48 15.47
N LEU A 193 19.83 5.22 15.18
CA LEU A 193 19.69 4.11 16.11
C LEU A 193 20.99 3.30 16.20
N PRO A 194 21.40 2.84 17.39
CA PRO A 194 22.74 2.31 17.61
C PRO A 194 23.00 0.95 16.92
N SER A 195 21.93 0.24 16.55
CA SER A 195 22.00 -1.08 15.95
C SER A 195 20.87 -1.33 14.95
N MET A 196 21.13 -2.27 14.05
CA MET A 196 20.12 -2.82 13.13
C MET A 196 18.93 -3.42 13.89
N LEU A 197 19.18 -4.07 15.03
CA LEU A 197 18.11 -4.66 15.84
C LEU A 197 17.17 -3.58 16.40
N ASN A 198 17.70 -2.43 16.80
CA ASN A 198 16.88 -1.31 17.24
C ASN A 198 16.05 -0.72 16.09
N CYS A 199 16.62 -0.68 14.88
CA CYS A 199 15.90 -0.28 13.67
C CYS A 199 14.75 -1.25 13.35
N ALA A 200 15.00 -2.56 13.41
CA ALA A 200 13.99 -3.59 13.23
C ALA A 200 12.87 -3.50 14.28
N LEU A 201 13.22 -3.30 15.56
CA LEU A 201 12.25 -3.11 16.63
C LEU A 201 11.40 -1.85 16.41
N LYS A 202 12.02 -0.73 16.00
CA LYS A 202 11.31 0.51 15.67
C LYS A 202 10.31 0.29 14.54
N CYS A 203 10.72 -0.44 13.49
CA CYS A 203 9.84 -0.82 12.38
C CYS A 203 8.71 -1.74 12.85
N LYS A 204 8.98 -2.75 13.68
CA LYS A 204 7.95 -3.64 14.24
C LYS A 204 6.84 -2.84 14.95
N LEU A 205 7.25 -1.92 15.82
CA LEU A 205 6.33 -1.10 16.63
C LEU A 205 5.54 -0.07 15.83
N MET A 206 5.96 0.20 14.59
CA MET A 206 5.30 1.10 13.67
C MET A 206 4.46 0.27 12.69
N VAL A 207 3.15 0.17 12.93
CA VAL A 207 2.19 -0.56 12.08
C VAL A 207 2.38 -0.29 10.58
N PRO A 208 2.61 0.96 10.11
CA PRO A 208 2.75 1.22 8.68
C PRO A 208 4.13 0.87 8.11
N CYS A 209 5.10 0.40 8.91
CA CYS A 209 6.42 0.07 8.40
C CYS A 209 6.39 -1.22 7.56
N PHE A 210 6.73 -1.09 6.26
CA PHE A 210 6.83 -2.19 5.30
C PHE A 210 8.24 -2.77 5.22
N SER A 211 9.25 -1.90 5.25
CA SER A 211 10.66 -2.29 5.20
C SER A 211 11.52 -1.25 5.89
N PHE A 212 12.76 -1.61 6.20
CA PHE A 212 13.74 -0.67 6.73
C PHE A 212 15.10 -0.83 6.07
N TYR A 213 15.86 0.25 6.07
CA TYR A 213 17.26 0.30 5.67
C TYR A 213 18.08 0.75 6.85
N TYR A 214 19.23 0.11 7.05
CA TYR A 214 20.13 0.45 8.13
C TYR A 214 21.56 0.62 7.62
N ASN A 215 22.16 1.76 7.94
CA ASN A 215 23.56 2.07 7.64
C ASN A 215 24.38 1.98 8.92
N GLN A 216 25.27 0.99 8.99
CA GLN A 216 26.06 0.69 10.18
C GLN A 216 27.09 1.77 10.51
N LEU A 217 27.56 2.53 9.50
CA LEU A 217 28.57 3.57 9.67
C LEU A 217 27.95 4.83 10.28
N THR A 218 26.84 5.31 9.71
CA THR A 218 26.16 6.54 10.16
C THR A 218 25.13 6.30 11.26
N LYS A 219 24.82 5.03 11.57
CA LYS A 219 23.71 4.63 12.46
C LYS A 219 22.35 5.10 11.95
N SER A 220 22.25 5.44 10.66
CA SER A 220 21.01 5.85 10.01
C SER A 220 20.08 4.66 9.85
N CYS A 221 18.84 4.81 10.32
CA CYS A 221 17.74 3.88 10.19
C CYS A 221 16.63 4.57 9.40
N GLN A 222 16.38 4.12 8.18
CA GLN A 222 15.34 4.66 7.30
C GLN A 222 14.19 3.65 7.24
N LEU A 223 13.01 4.02 7.74
CA LEU A 223 11.82 3.17 7.71
C LEU A 223 10.97 3.54 6.49
N SER A 224 10.73 2.60 5.57
CA SER A 224 9.75 2.76 4.49
C SER A 224 8.36 2.50 5.05
N ARG A 225 7.52 3.53 5.07
CA ARG A 225 6.14 3.46 5.56
C ARG A 225 5.16 3.30 4.41
N TYR A 226 4.04 2.64 4.69
CA TYR A 226 2.86 2.44 3.84
C TYR A 226 3.07 1.65 2.56
N VAL A 227 4.22 1.78 1.93
CA VAL A 227 4.62 1.08 0.72
C VAL A 227 6.05 0.59 0.86
N ASP A 228 6.39 -0.43 0.10
CA ASP A 228 7.76 -0.91 0.01
C ASP A 228 8.51 -0.14 -1.09
N SER A 229 9.64 0.46 -0.75
CA SER A 229 10.33 1.43 -1.60
C SER A 229 11.84 1.28 -1.50
N ARG A 230 12.55 1.55 -2.60
CA ARG A 230 13.97 1.92 -2.56
C ARG A 230 14.15 3.27 -1.86
N LEU A 231 15.35 3.53 -1.34
CA LEU A 231 15.72 4.83 -0.77
C LEU A 231 15.68 5.92 -1.84
N PRO A 232 15.37 7.18 -1.47
CA PRO A 232 15.51 8.31 -2.39
C PRO A 232 16.95 8.46 -2.85
N ASN A 233 17.14 8.93 -4.08
CA ASN A 233 18.47 9.10 -4.69
C ASN A 233 19.39 10.01 -3.85
N SER A 234 18.84 10.98 -3.11
CA SER A 234 19.60 11.86 -2.22
C SER A 234 20.42 11.11 -1.17
N GLU A 235 19.95 9.94 -0.73
CA GLU A 235 20.63 9.11 0.28
C GLU A 235 21.88 8.42 -0.27
N GLN A 236 22.08 8.36 -1.58
CA GLN A 236 23.26 7.76 -2.20
C GLN A 236 24.55 8.52 -1.85
N SER A 237 24.43 9.80 -1.52
CA SER A 237 25.55 10.65 -1.10
C SER A 237 26.04 10.36 0.33
N GLN A 238 25.29 9.60 1.12
CA GLN A 238 25.64 9.30 2.51
C GLN A 238 26.77 8.25 2.59
N PRO A 239 27.73 8.40 3.51
CA PRO A 239 28.83 7.46 3.64
C PRO A 239 28.34 6.11 4.18
N GLY A 240 29.00 5.02 3.76
CA GLY A 240 28.66 3.65 4.18
C GLY A 240 27.64 2.97 3.27
N THR A 241 27.22 1.77 3.66
CA THR A 241 26.29 0.94 2.87
C THR A 241 25.01 0.72 3.65
N TYR A 242 23.88 0.93 2.99
CA TYR A 242 22.57 0.57 3.54
C TYR A 242 22.30 -0.92 3.32
N LEU A 243 21.89 -1.61 4.38
CA LEU A 243 21.32 -2.96 4.32
C LEU A 243 19.81 -2.87 4.44
N ARG A 244 19.09 -3.51 3.53
CA ARG A 244 17.63 -3.49 3.46
C ARG A 244 17.01 -4.76 4.04
N PHE A 245 15.92 -4.60 4.78
CA PHE A 245 15.12 -5.69 5.32
C PHE A 245 13.63 -5.40 5.13
N ALA A 246 12.91 -6.31 4.49
CA ALA A 246 11.46 -6.24 4.33
C ALA A 246 10.75 -7.01 5.45
N ARG A 247 9.63 -6.47 5.94
CA ARG A 247 8.75 -7.14 6.90
C ARG A 247 7.96 -8.23 6.19
N ILE A 248 8.02 -9.45 6.71
CA ILE A 248 7.17 -10.56 6.28
C ILE A 248 5.95 -10.57 7.19
N ASN A 249 4.76 -10.50 6.59
CA ASN A 249 3.50 -10.72 7.29
C ASN A 249 3.19 -12.22 7.36
#